data_AF-A0A524K8D4-F1
#
_entry.id   AF-A0A524K8D4-F1
#
_cell.length_a   1.000
_cell.length_b   1.000
_cell.length_c   1.000
_cell.angle_alpha   90.00
_cell.angle_beta   90.00
_cell.angle_gamma   90.00
#
_symmetry.space_group_name_H-M   'P 1'
#
loop_
_entity.id
_entity.type
_entity.pdbx_description
1 polymer ?
#
loop_
_entity_poly.entity_id
_entity_poly.type
_entity_poly.pdbx_seq_one_letter_code
_entity_poly.pdbx_strand_id
1 'polypeptide(L)'
;MKKALIALAIVLCVAGTAFAQVKSGPIVDKVIYEVRMDQTLATKDIIEGKADVFFQAVPAAILRGLSETEKAKLDQYQVPSGSWSLMINPIPNKAPYTWT
;
A
#
# COMPACT_ATOMS: atom_id res chain seq x y z
N MET A 1 -37.89 -41.97 5.30
CA MET A 1 -36.48 -41.72 4.92
C MET A 1 -36.32 -40.54 3.95
N LYS A 2 -37.04 -40.48 2.81
CA LYS A 2 -36.95 -39.33 1.86
C LYS A 2 -37.19 -37.95 2.50
N LYS A 3 -38.19 -37.82 3.38
CA LYS A 3 -38.51 -36.55 4.07
C LYS A 3 -37.38 -36.07 5.01
N ALA A 4 -36.70 -37.00 5.68
CA ALA A 4 -35.59 -36.69 6.57
C ALA A 4 -34.33 -36.26 5.79
N LEU A 5 -34.07 -36.89 4.64
CA LEU A 5 -33.00 -36.50 3.72
C LEU A 5 -33.22 -35.10 3.13
N ILE A 6 -34.47 -34.76 2.78
CA ILE A 6 -34.82 -33.41 2.29
C ILE A 6 -34.63 -32.36 3.39
N ALA A 7 -35.10 -32.65 4.61
CA ALA A 7 -34.92 -31.75 5.74
C ALA A 7 -33.43 -31.51 6.04
N LEU A 8 -32.61 -32.56 6.00
CA LEU A 8 -31.16 -32.46 6.19
C LEU A 8 -30.48 -31.64 5.09
N ALA A 9 -30.88 -31.82 3.83
CA ALA A 9 -30.36 -31.05 2.70
C ALA A 9 -30.68 -29.55 2.84
N ILE A 10 -31.90 -29.20 3.27
CA ILE A 10 -32.31 -27.81 3.51
C ILE A 10 -31.48 -27.20 4.65
N VAL A 11 -31.31 -27.92 5.77
CA VAL A 11 -30.49 -27.46 6.89
C VAL A 11 -29.03 -27.23 6.46
N LEU A 12 -28.46 -28.12 5.66
CA LEU A 12 -27.11 -27.96 5.11
C LEU A 12 -27.00 -26.76 4.17
N CYS A 13 -27.98 -26.54 3.30
CA CYS A 13 -27.99 -25.36 2.41
C CYS A 13 -28.10 -24.05 3.19
N VAL A 14 -28.96 -23.99 4.21
CA VAL A 14 -29.14 -22.78 5.04
C VAL A 14 -27.95 -22.52 5.95
N ALA A 15 -27.35 -23.57 6.53
CA ALA A 15 -26.11 -23.43 7.29
C ALA A 15 -24.96 -22.95 6.38
N GLY A 16 -24.85 -23.53 5.18
CA GLY A 16 -23.84 -23.15 4.18
C GLY A 16 -23.92 -21.67 3.80
N THR A 17 -25.13 -21.13 3.59
CA THR A 17 -25.30 -19.70 3.24
C THR A 17 -25.05 -18.75 4.40
N ALA A 18 -25.32 -19.17 5.65
CA ALA A 18 -25.03 -18.39 6.84
C ALA A 18 -23.53 -18.27 7.16
N PHE A 19 -22.74 -19.34 6.93
CA PHE A 19 -21.28 -19.33 7.14
C PHE A 19 -20.49 -18.84 5.92
N ALA A 20 -21.07 -18.87 4.72
CA ALA A 20 -20.46 -18.32 3.50
C ALA A 20 -20.71 -16.82 3.29
N GLN A 21 -21.27 -16.11 4.28
CA GLN A 21 -21.37 -14.66 4.20
C GLN A 21 -19.95 -14.08 4.19
N VAL A 22 -19.48 -13.72 3.00
CA VAL A 22 -18.31 -12.86 2.81
C VAL A 22 -18.54 -11.64 3.69
N LYS A 23 -17.66 -11.41 4.66
CA LYS A 23 -17.68 -10.18 5.44
C LYS A 23 -17.45 -9.02 4.47
N SER A 24 -18.51 -8.42 3.98
CA SER A 24 -18.45 -7.24 3.13
C SER A 24 -18.07 -6.06 4.01
N GLY A 25 -16.84 -5.57 3.83
CA GLY A 25 -16.31 -4.41 4.54
C GLY A 25 -14.81 -4.25 4.28
N PRO A 26 -14.23 -3.12 4.69
CA PRO A 26 -12.79 -2.96 4.74
C PRO A 26 -12.13 -4.09 5.54
N ILE A 27 -10.99 -4.59 5.07
CA ILE A 27 -10.24 -5.67 5.74
C ILE A 27 -9.70 -5.21 7.11
N VAL A 28 -9.52 -3.90 7.29
CA VAL A 28 -8.92 -3.28 8.48
C VAL A 28 -9.86 -2.25 9.11
N ASP A 29 -9.76 -2.06 10.43
CA ASP A 29 -10.56 -1.09 11.18
C ASP A 29 -10.07 0.35 11.02
N LYS A 30 -8.75 0.54 10.83
CA LYS A 30 -8.09 1.85 10.74
C LYS A 30 -6.92 1.82 9.77
N VAL A 31 -6.65 2.96 9.17
CA VAL A 31 -5.44 3.24 8.40
C VAL A 31 -4.80 4.48 8.99
N ILE A 32 -3.51 4.40 9.33
CA ILE A 32 -2.75 5.51 9.90
C ILE A 32 -1.74 5.98 8.84
N TYR A 33 -1.77 7.28 8.54
CA TYR A 33 -0.82 7.91 7.63
C TYR A 33 0.17 8.72 8.43
N GLU A 34 1.46 8.45 8.21
CA GLU A 34 2.54 9.21 8.82
C GLU A 34 3.45 9.78 7.74
N VAL A 35 4.07 10.92 8.03
CA VAL A 35 5.02 11.57 7.13
C VAL A 35 6.42 11.40 7.70
N ARG A 36 7.34 10.97 6.84
CA ARG A 36 8.78 10.93 7.10
C ARG A 36 9.47 11.75 6.02
N MET A 37 10.30 12.70 6.43
CA MET A 37 11.06 13.54 5.50
C MET A 37 12.34 12.84 5.00
N ASP A 38 12.84 11.87 5.76
CA ASP A 38 14.00 11.05 5.38
C ASP A 38 13.53 9.66 4.91
N GLN A 39 13.83 9.34 3.66
CA GLN A 39 13.43 8.06 3.06
C GLN A 39 14.19 6.87 3.66
N THR A 40 15.39 7.06 4.22
CA THR A 40 16.16 6.01 4.90
C THR A 40 15.46 5.56 6.17
N LEU A 41 14.97 6.54 6.96
CA LEU A 41 14.20 6.25 8.17
C LEU A 41 12.85 5.60 7.82
N ALA A 42 12.18 6.10 6.78
CA ALA A 42 10.93 5.51 6.30
C ALA A 42 11.11 4.04 5.88
N THR A 43 12.16 3.72 5.11
CA THR A 43 12.46 2.33 4.71
C THR A 43 12.78 1.45 5.92
N LYS A 44 13.53 1.98 6.89
CA LYS A 44 13.83 1.27 8.13
C LYS A 44 12.57 0.94 8.95
N ASP A 45 11.62 1.87 9.05
CA ASP A 45 10.35 1.65 9.75
C ASP A 45 9.56 0.48 9.14
N ILE A 46 9.60 0.28 7.81
CA ILE A 46 8.99 -0.89 7.15
C ILE A 46 9.74 -2.18 7.51
N ILE A 47 11.08 -2.18 7.40
CA ILE A 47 11.94 -3.35 7.69
C ILE A 47 11.78 -3.82 9.14
N GLU A 48 11.58 -2.88 10.07
CA GLU A 48 11.39 -3.13 11.50
C GLU A 48 9.92 -3.43 11.86
N GLY A 49 8.99 -3.38 10.90
CA GLY A 49 7.56 -3.65 11.11
C GLY A 49 6.84 -2.57 11.92
N LYS A 50 7.36 -1.34 11.94
CA LYS A 50 6.70 -0.18 12.58
C LYS A 50 5.66 0.45 11.66
N ALA A 51 5.77 0.24 10.36
CA ALA A 51 4.80 0.63 9.36
C ALA A 51 4.68 -0.48 8.30
N ASP A 52 3.51 -0.60 7.70
CA ASP A 52 3.22 -1.70 6.77
C ASP A 52 3.52 -1.37 5.31
N VAL A 53 3.32 -0.11 4.90
CA VAL A 53 3.41 0.31 3.50
C VAL A 53 4.13 1.66 3.38
N PHE A 54 5.10 1.72 2.47
CA PHE A 54 5.72 2.98 2.04
C PHE A 54 5.13 3.42 0.70
N PHE A 55 4.30 4.46 0.72
CA PHE A 55 3.59 5.00 -0.46
C PHE A 55 4.46 5.88 -1.39
N GLN A 56 5.74 5.59 -1.52
CA GLN A 56 6.66 6.28 -2.44
C GLN A 56 7.68 5.29 -3.01
N ALA A 57 8.32 5.68 -4.12
CA ALA A 57 9.45 4.93 -4.64
C ALA A 57 10.62 4.98 -3.64
N VAL A 58 11.13 3.80 -3.25
CA VAL A 58 12.37 3.71 -2.46
C VAL A 58 13.56 4.01 -3.38
N PRO A 59 14.41 5.00 -3.05
CA PRO A 59 15.59 5.30 -3.84
C PRO A 59 16.51 4.08 -4.01
N ALA A 60 17.01 3.88 -5.22
CA ALA A 60 17.90 2.75 -5.52
C ALA A 60 19.19 2.77 -4.67
N ALA A 61 19.66 3.94 -4.24
CA ALA A 61 20.81 4.07 -3.34
C ALA A 61 20.54 3.44 -1.97
N ILE A 62 19.33 3.60 -1.42
CA ILE A 62 18.92 2.99 -0.16
C ILE A 62 18.81 1.48 -0.32
N LEU A 63 18.10 1.01 -1.36
CA LEU A 63 17.92 -0.43 -1.63
C LEU A 63 19.25 -1.18 -1.79
N ARG A 64 20.24 -0.58 -2.45
CA ARG A 64 21.57 -1.17 -2.60
C ARG A 64 22.35 -1.27 -1.29
N GLY A 65 22.05 -0.41 -0.32
CA GLY A 65 22.68 -0.41 1.00
C GLY A 65 22.10 -1.44 1.97
N LEU A 66 20.95 -2.05 1.64
CA LEU A 66 20.31 -3.05 2.48
C LEU A 66 21.05 -4.39 2.41
N SER A 67 21.14 -5.08 3.54
CA SER A 67 21.55 -6.49 3.60
C SER A 67 20.51 -7.41 2.95
N GLU A 68 20.91 -8.62 2.59
CA GLU A 68 19.99 -9.62 2.02
C GLU A 68 18.87 -10.00 3.00
N THR A 69 19.16 -10.05 4.30
CA THR A 69 18.15 -10.30 5.34
C THR A 69 17.12 -9.18 5.43
N GLU A 70 17.51 -7.92 5.22
CA GLU A 70 16.58 -6.80 5.20
C GLU A 70 15.73 -6.80 3.93
N LYS A 71 16.33 -7.07 2.77
CA LYS A 71 15.60 -7.20 1.50
C LYS A 71 14.55 -8.31 1.55
N ALA A 72 14.85 -9.43 2.21
CA ALA A 72 13.93 -10.55 2.35
C ALA A 72 12.66 -10.22 3.16
N LYS A 73 12.63 -9.09 3.89
CA LYS A 73 11.44 -8.62 4.61
C LYS A 73 10.55 -7.69 3.78
N LEU A 74 10.98 -7.33 2.56
CA LEU A 74 10.34 -6.31 1.75
C LEU A 74 9.75 -6.92 0.49
N ASP A 75 8.46 -6.67 0.28
CA ASP A 75 7.81 -6.89 -1.01
C ASP A 75 7.79 -5.58 -1.81
N GLN A 76 8.26 -5.64 -3.05
CA GLN A 76 8.30 -4.48 -3.95
C GLN A 76 7.25 -4.64 -5.06
N TYR A 77 6.42 -3.61 -5.22
CA TYR A 77 5.39 -3.58 -6.24
C TYR A 77 5.70 -2.53 -7.29
N GLN A 78 5.57 -2.92 -8.56
CA GLN A 78 5.67 -1.99 -9.67
C GLN A 78 4.32 -1.27 -9.83
N VAL A 79 4.29 0.03 -9.58
CA VAL A 79 3.10 0.86 -9.73
C VAL A 79 3.39 1.94 -10.76
N PRO A 80 2.66 2.01 -11.89
CA PRO A 80 2.75 3.14 -12.80
C PRO A 80 2.26 4.38 -12.05
N SER A 81 3.18 5.25 -11.65
CA SER A 81 2.89 6.41 -10.83
C SER A 81 3.79 7.58 -11.21
N GLY A 82 3.22 8.78 -11.17
CA GLY A 82 3.92 10.03 -11.35
C GLY A 82 4.08 10.49 -12.80
N SER A 83 4.26 11.79 -12.96
CA SER A 83 4.62 12.46 -14.21
C SER A 83 5.73 13.46 -13.91
N TRP A 84 6.91 13.28 -14.49
CA TRP A 84 8.01 14.21 -14.24
C TRP A 84 7.91 15.39 -15.18
N SER A 85 8.01 16.59 -14.62
CA SER A 85 8.05 17.85 -15.35
C SER A 85 9.27 18.64 -14.91
N LEU A 86 10.00 19.20 -15.87
CA LEU A 86 11.00 20.21 -15.58
C LEU A 86 10.28 21.54 -15.41
N MET A 87 10.26 22.07 -14.19
CA MET A 87 9.70 23.37 -13.90
C MET A 87 10.78 24.43 -14.12
N ILE A 88 10.68 25.17 -15.23
CA ILE A 88 11.62 26.25 -15.56
C ILE A 88 11.12 27.53 -14.91
N ASN A 89 12.00 28.29 -14.25
CA ASN A 89 11.68 29.63 -13.81
C ASN A 89 11.78 30.59 -15.01
N PRO A 90 10.68 31.16 -15.52
CA PRO A 90 10.74 32.10 -16.64
C PRO A 90 11.20 33.50 -16.21
N ILE A 91 11.36 33.74 -14.91
CA ILE A 91 11.70 35.05 -14.36
C ILE A 91 13.20 35.34 -14.58
N PRO A 92 13.57 36.49 -15.17
CA PRO A 92 14.97 36.87 -15.32
C PRO A 92 15.70 36.98 -13.98
N ASN A 93 17.00 36.65 -13.94
CA ASN A 93 17.83 36.79 -12.73
C ASN A 93 18.18 38.26 -12.38
N LYS A 94 17.64 39.25 -13.11
CA LYS A 94 17.83 40.68 -12.86
C LYS A 94 16.54 41.47 -13.11
N ALA A 95 16.44 42.64 -12.49
CA ALA A 95 15.34 43.57 -12.71
C ALA A 95 15.14 43.84 -14.22
N PRO A 96 13.89 43.95 -14.71
CA PRO A 96 12.66 44.12 -13.94
C PRO A 96 12.00 42.84 -13.37
N TYR A 97 12.61 41.65 -13.42
CA TYR A 97 12.02 40.38 -12.90
C TYR A 97 10.59 40.09 -13.45
N THR A 98 10.28 40.55 -14.66
CA THR A 98 8.97 40.36 -15.29
C THR A 98 9.03 39.31 -16.39
N TRP A 99 7.95 38.54 -16.53
CA TRP A 99 7.67 37.68 -17.66
C TRP A 99 6.76 38.45 -18.64
N THR A 100 7.25 38.77 -19.83
CA THR A 100 6.49 39.43 -20.92
C THR A 100 6.16 38.44 -22.02
#